data_AF-A0A0G4EYU3-F1
#
_entry.id   AF-A0A0G4EYU3-F1
#
_cell.length_a   1.000
_cell.length_b   1.000
_cell.length_c   1.000
_cell.angle_alpha   90.00
_cell.angle_beta   90.00
_cell.angle_gamma   90.00
#
_symmetry.space_group_name_H-M   'P 1'
#
loop_
_entity.id
_entity.type
_entity.pdbx_description
1 polymer ?
#
loop_
_entity_poly.entity_id
_entity_poly.type
_entity_poly.pdbx_seq_one_letter_code
_entity_poly.pdbx_strand_id
1 'polypeptide(L)'
;MTDSSSAAAAPALKQVAEADDLFDSEGRPKDPEPMERLELRTVELSEEHWGYVEKHPELRQLLTDFLASVLLHTPEDVFAFAREYFSVFVPSDEHEQPPQVADQGEQDEEPTADGTEGAAVSS
;
A
#
# COMPACT_ATOMS: atom_id res chain seq x y z
N MET A 1 9.06 -18.01 48.88
CA MET A 1 9.90 -18.89 48.04
C MET A 1 9.81 -18.37 46.63
N THR A 2 10.91 -17.77 46.16
CA THR A 2 11.14 -17.35 44.78
C THR A 2 11.43 -18.56 43.91
N ASP A 3 10.82 -18.62 42.74
CA ASP A 3 11.46 -18.93 41.45
C ASP A 3 10.55 -18.23 40.42
N SER A 4 11.03 -17.26 39.63
CA SER A 4 11.74 -17.45 38.35
C SER A 4 10.90 -18.32 37.40
N SER A 5 10.63 -17.97 36.15
CA SER A 5 11.46 -17.37 35.11
C SER A 5 10.53 -17.24 33.89
N SER A 6 10.30 -16.06 33.33
CA SER A 6 11.06 -15.49 32.21
C SER A 6 10.92 -16.23 30.87
N ALA A 7 10.59 -15.43 29.84
CA ALA A 7 10.76 -15.66 28.40
C ALA A 7 9.85 -16.73 27.77
N ALA A 8 9.33 -16.61 26.56
CA ALA A 8 9.66 -15.77 25.41
C ALA A 8 8.34 -15.58 24.61
N ALA A 9 7.97 -14.39 24.17
CA ALA A 9 8.47 -13.77 22.94
C ALA A 9 8.42 -14.71 21.72
N ALA A 10 7.67 -14.24 20.71
CA ALA A 10 7.74 -14.56 19.28
C ALA A 10 6.81 -15.67 18.73
N PRO A 11 5.74 -15.28 18.01
CA PRO A 11 5.31 -15.95 16.79
C PRO A 11 6.01 -15.32 15.57
N ALA A 12 7.31 -15.01 15.65
CA ALA A 12 8.09 -14.36 14.59
C ALA A 12 9.19 -15.28 14.02
N LEU A 13 9.05 -16.59 14.15
CA LEU A 13 10.01 -17.59 13.62
C LEU A 13 9.36 -18.51 12.59
N LYS A 14 8.50 -17.97 11.72
CA LYS A 14 8.07 -18.68 10.50
C LYS A 14 8.55 -18.01 9.21
N GLN A 15 9.06 -16.78 9.27
CA GLN A 15 9.52 -16.06 8.08
C GLN A 15 11.03 -16.20 7.81
N VAL A 16 11.84 -16.63 8.78
CA VAL A 16 13.30 -16.75 8.58
C VAL A 16 13.69 -18.06 7.89
N ALA A 17 12.85 -19.10 7.96
CA ALA A 17 13.14 -20.41 7.34
C ALA A 17 12.87 -20.45 5.82
N GLU A 18 12.28 -19.40 5.25
CA GLU A 18 11.89 -19.33 3.84
C GLU A 18 12.91 -18.53 2.99
N ALA A 19 13.95 -17.97 3.62
CA ALA A 19 14.99 -17.21 2.92
C ALA A 19 16.05 -18.11 2.26
N ASP A 20 16.25 -19.33 2.76
CA ASP A 20 17.29 -20.25 2.28
C ASP A 20 16.93 -20.98 0.96
N ASP A 21 15.67 -20.90 0.51
CA ASP A 21 15.20 -21.54 -0.74
C ASP A 21 15.12 -20.57 -1.94
N LEU A 22 15.51 -19.30 -1.74
CA LEU A 22 15.43 -18.27 -2.78
C LEU A 22 16.57 -18.35 -3.79
N PHE A 23 17.71 -18.98 -3.45
CA PHE A 23 18.90 -19.03 -4.30
C PHE A 23 19.36 -20.47 -4.56
N ASP A 24 19.70 -20.78 -5.82
CA ASP A 24 20.29 -22.05 -6.25
C ASP A 24 21.73 -22.21 -5.69
N SER A 25 22.32 -23.39 -5.86
CA SER A 25 23.68 -23.69 -5.40
C SER A 25 24.78 -22.86 -6.08
N GLU A 26 24.43 -22.10 -7.13
CA GLU A 26 25.31 -21.16 -7.83
C GLU A 26 25.07 -19.71 -7.36
N GLY A 27 24.22 -19.51 -6.36
CA GLY A 27 23.86 -18.20 -5.82
C GLY A 27 22.91 -17.40 -6.70
N ARG A 28 22.26 -18.03 -7.69
CA ARG A 28 21.26 -17.37 -8.55
C ARG A 28 19.87 -17.56 -7.98
N PRO A 29 18.97 -16.56 -8.09
CA PRO A 29 17.60 -16.73 -7.64
C PRO A 29 16.93 -17.93 -8.33
N LYS A 30 16.37 -18.85 -7.55
CA LYS A 30 15.78 -20.13 -7.98
C LYS A 30 14.48 -19.93 -8.77
N ASP A 31 13.86 -18.76 -8.61
CA ASP A 31 12.70 -18.32 -9.35
C ASP A 31 12.90 -16.83 -9.73
N PRO A 32 13.15 -16.49 -11.01
CA PRO A 32 13.26 -15.09 -11.45
C PRO A 32 11.89 -14.40 -11.51
N GLU A 33 10.79 -15.15 -11.62
CA GLU A 33 9.41 -14.66 -11.73
C GLU A 33 8.99 -13.70 -10.59
N PRO A 34 9.29 -13.96 -9.30
CA PRO A 34 9.00 -12.98 -8.25
C PRO A 34 9.79 -11.68 -8.41
N MET A 35 11.01 -11.69 -8.94
CA MET A 35 11.80 -10.49 -9.20
C MET A 35 11.25 -9.72 -10.39
N GLU A 36 10.97 -10.41 -11.50
CA GLU A 36 10.39 -9.82 -12.72
C GLU A 36 9.00 -9.21 -12.44
N ARG A 37 8.17 -9.87 -11.64
CA ARG A 37 6.88 -9.32 -11.19
C ARG A 37 7.04 -8.07 -10.33
N LEU A 38 8.05 -8.03 -9.47
CA LEU A 38 8.34 -6.84 -8.67
C LEU A 38 8.82 -5.69 -9.56
N GLU A 39 9.70 -5.97 -10.52
CA GLU A 39 10.19 -4.99 -11.49
C GLU A 39 9.04 -4.41 -12.32
N LEU A 40 8.18 -5.26 -12.90
CA LEU A 40 6.99 -4.83 -13.64
C LEU A 40 6.10 -3.92 -12.80
N ARG A 41 5.79 -4.33 -11.56
CA ARG A 41 4.97 -3.53 -10.65
C ARG A 41 5.62 -2.20 -10.27
N THR A 42 6.95 -2.16 -10.14
CA THR A 42 7.67 -0.91 -9.84
C THR A 42 7.63 0.06 -11.02
N VAL A 43 7.69 -0.46 -12.25
CA VAL A 43 7.56 0.34 -13.48
C VAL A 43 6.15 0.90 -13.59
N GLU A 44 5.12 0.06 -13.45
CA GLU A 44 3.71 0.48 -13.48
C GLU A 44 3.44 1.59 -12.45
N LEU A 45 3.90 1.40 -11.21
CA LEU A 45 3.72 2.39 -10.15
C LEU A 45 4.49 3.70 -10.43
N SER A 46 5.67 3.60 -11.04
CA SER A 46 6.46 4.77 -11.42
C SER A 46 5.80 5.55 -12.54
N GLU A 47 5.24 4.87 -13.54
CA GLU A 47 4.50 5.48 -14.65
C GLU A 47 3.22 6.17 -14.14
N GLU A 48 2.48 5.52 -13.24
CA GLU A 48 1.31 6.14 -12.61
C GLU A 48 1.70 7.40 -11.82
N HIS A 49 2.78 7.33 -11.04
CA HIS A 49 3.31 8.47 -10.30
C HIS A 49 3.72 9.62 -11.25
N TRP A 50 4.46 9.31 -12.32
CA TRP A 50 4.87 10.34 -13.29
C TRP A 50 3.66 10.95 -13.98
N GLY A 51 2.70 10.13 -14.39
CA GLY A 51 1.45 10.57 -14.98
C GLY A 51 0.63 11.45 -14.04
N TYR A 52 0.62 11.16 -12.73
CA TYR A 52 0.00 12.01 -11.72
C TYR A 52 0.69 13.37 -11.63
N VAL A 53 2.03 13.39 -11.49
CA VAL A 53 2.80 14.64 -11.41
C VAL A 53 2.68 15.48 -12.69
N GLU A 54 2.60 14.86 -13.86
CA GLU A 54 2.40 15.57 -15.13
C GLU A 54 1.00 16.17 -15.26
N LYS A 55 -0.04 15.45 -14.79
CA LYS A 55 -1.43 15.95 -14.79
C LYS A 55 -1.63 17.10 -13.79
N HIS A 56 -0.79 17.17 -12.76
CA HIS A 56 -0.90 18.12 -11.66
C HIS A 56 0.33 19.07 -11.61
N PRO A 57 0.46 20.03 -12.54
CA PRO A 57 1.57 20.99 -12.55
C PRO A 57 1.64 21.84 -11.26
N GLU A 58 0.53 21.99 -10.55
CA GLU A 58 0.43 22.64 -9.24
C GLU A 58 1.34 21.98 -8.19
N LEU A 59 1.56 20.66 -8.22
CA LEU A 59 2.49 20.00 -7.31
C LEU A 59 3.92 20.48 -7.55
N ARG A 60 4.32 20.59 -8.83
CA ARG A 60 5.66 21.06 -9.18
C ARG A 60 5.85 22.53 -8.79
N GLN A 61 4.82 23.36 -8.99
CA GLN A 61 4.86 24.76 -8.57
C GLN A 61 4.99 24.88 -7.04
N LEU A 62 4.16 24.16 -6.29
CA LEU A 62 4.19 24.15 -4.83
C LEU A 62 5.56 23.73 -4.27
N LEU A 63 6.14 22.65 -4.81
CA LEU A 63 7.48 22.19 -4.41
C LEU A 63 8.55 23.23 -4.74
N THR A 64 8.44 23.90 -5.89
CA THR A 64 9.38 24.95 -6.29
C THR A 64 9.31 26.14 -5.33
N ASP A 65 8.10 26.58 -4.98
CA ASP A 65 7.89 27.68 -4.05
C ASP A 65 8.36 27.33 -2.62
N PHE A 66 8.13 26.09 -2.19
CA PHE A 66 8.65 25.59 -0.92
C PHE A 66 10.18 25.63 -0.90
N LEU A 67 10.84 25.09 -1.93
CA LEU A 67 12.31 25.08 -2.01
C LEU A 67 12.88 26.50 -2.07
N ALA A 68 12.28 27.41 -2.84
CA ALA A 68 12.69 28.81 -2.86
C ALA A 68 12.58 29.44 -1.46
N SER A 69 11.51 29.12 -0.72
CA SER A 69 11.32 29.60 0.65
C SER A 69 12.36 29.01 1.63
N VAL A 70 12.70 27.72 1.51
CA VAL A 70 13.75 27.09 2.32
C VAL A 70 15.12 27.73 2.03
N LEU A 71 15.43 27.99 0.76
CA LEU A 71 16.70 28.62 0.38
C LEU A 71 16.78 30.09 0.84
N LEU A 72 15.65 30.78 0.93
CA LEU A 72 15.58 32.17 1.39
C LEU A 72 15.73 32.28 2.91
N HIS A 73 15.04 31.43 3.66
CA HIS A 73 14.99 31.51 5.12
C HIS A 73 16.08 30.68 5.82
N THR A 74 16.67 29.72 5.11
CA THR A 74 17.71 28.81 5.60
C THR A 74 17.45 28.32 7.04
N PRO A 75 16.30 27.66 7.28
CA PRO A 75 15.92 27.25 8.63
C PRO A 75 16.91 26.21 9.19
N GLU A 76 17.19 26.24 10.49
CA GLU A 76 17.98 25.19 11.16
C GLU A 76 17.25 23.84 11.13
N ASP A 77 15.92 23.85 11.26
CA ASP A 77 15.06 22.67 11.17
C ASP A 77 14.10 22.79 9.99
N VAL A 78 14.47 22.12 8.90
CA VAL A 78 13.69 22.09 7.66
C VAL A 78 12.37 21.33 7.83
N PHE A 79 12.29 20.34 8.72
CA PHE A 79 11.07 19.56 8.92
C PHE A 79 10.02 20.33 9.72
N ALA A 80 10.46 21.06 10.76
CA ALA A 80 9.57 21.98 11.48
C ALA A 80 9.03 23.07 10.54
N PHE A 81 9.90 23.64 9.71
CA PHE A 81 9.51 24.63 8.70
C PHE A 81 8.54 24.05 7.67
N ALA A 82 8.77 22.84 7.17
CA ALA A 82 7.86 22.17 6.24
C ALA A 82 6.47 21.96 6.84
N ARG A 83 6.40 21.49 8.09
CA ARG A 83 5.12 21.30 8.79
C ARG A 83 4.31 22.59 8.87
N GLU A 84 4.97 23.70 9.19
CA GLU A 84 4.30 25.01 9.25
C GLU A 84 3.90 25.49 7.85
N TYR A 85 4.81 25.39 6.87
CA TYR A 85 4.57 25.78 5.48
C TYR A 85 3.38 25.03 4.85
N PHE A 86 3.29 23.72 5.07
CA PHE A 86 2.22 22.89 4.51
C PHE A 86 0.95 22.82 5.35
N SER A 87 0.96 23.33 6.59
CA SER A 87 -0.21 23.29 7.49
C SER A 87 -1.47 23.93 6.89
N VAL A 88 -1.29 24.91 6.00
CA VAL A 88 -2.38 25.63 5.32
C VAL A 88 -3.19 24.74 4.37
N PHE A 89 -2.60 23.62 3.91
CA PHE A 89 -3.23 22.70 2.97
C PHE A 89 -3.89 21.49 3.63
N VAL A 90 -3.79 21.35 4.96
CA VAL A 90 -4.44 20.25 5.68
C VAL A 90 -5.93 20.58 5.80
N PRO A 91 -6.83 19.86 5.09
CA PRO A 91 -8.25 20.03 5.31
C PRO A 91 -8.55 19.69 6.77
N SER A 92 -9.26 20.59 7.46
CA SER A 92 -9.80 20.26 8.79
C SER A 92 -10.83 19.15 8.59
N ASP A 93 -10.55 17.96 9.14
CA ASP A 93 -11.32 16.72 9.04
C ASP A 93 -12.83 16.86 8.77
N GLU A 94 -13.24 16.91 7.50
CA GLU A 94 -14.61 16.57 7.12
C GLU A 94 -14.59 15.81 5.78
N HIS A 95 -14.54 14.47 5.86
CA HIS A 95 -14.73 13.48 4.80
C HIS A 95 -13.57 13.15 3.84
N GLU A 96 -12.60 12.36 4.31
CA GLU A 96 -11.91 11.38 3.46
C GLU A 96 -12.50 10.00 3.71
N GLN A 97 -13.32 9.52 2.77
CA GLN A 97 -13.61 8.09 2.68
C GLN A 97 -12.37 7.40 2.08
N PRO A 98 -11.75 6.43 2.78
CA PRO A 98 -10.66 5.66 2.21
C PRO A 98 -11.16 4.83 1.01
N PRO A 99 -10.28 4.55 0.02
CA PRO A 99 -10.64 3.72 -1.12
C PRO A 99 -11.05 2.34 -0.62
N GLN A 100 -12.30 1.95 -0.88
CA GLN A 100 -12.81 0.63 -0.56
C GLN A 100 -12.09 -0.40 -1.43
N VAL A 101 -11.06 -1.03 -0.87
CA VAL A 101 -10.63 -2.34 -1.34
C VAL A 101 -11.80 -3.28 -1.08
N ALA A 102 -12.50 -3.64 -2.16
CA ALA A 102 -13.57 -4.61 -2.13
C ALA A 102 -12.97 -5.97 -1.75
N ASP A 103 -12.92 -6.25 -0.46
CA ASP A 103 -12.77 -7.57 0.12
C ASP A 103 -14.05 -8.35 -0.23
N GLN A 104 -14.09 -8.93 -1.42
CA GLN A 104 -15.09 -9.94 -1.75
C GLN A 104 -14.63 -11.25 -1.12
N GLY A 105 -14.81 -11.33 0.20
CA GLY A 105 -14.85 -12.60 0.91
C GLY A 105 -16.01 -13.42 0.38
N GLU A 106 -15.65 -14.44 -0.40
CA GLU A 106 -16.23 -15.78 -0.39
C GLU A 106 -17.45 -15.93 0.53
N GLN A 107 -18.65 -16.02 -0.07
CA GLN A 107 -19.79 -16.65 0.57
C GLN A 107 -20.26 -17.78 -0.33
N ASP A 108 -19.71 -18.96 -0.04
CA ASP A 108 -20.36 -20.24 -0.30
C ASP A 108 -21.78 -20.20 0.29
N GLU A 109 -22.81 -20.28 -0.56
CA GLU A 109 -24.06 -20.95 -0.20
C GLU A 109 -24.47 -21.92 -1.30
N GLU A 110 -24.56 -23.18 -0.89
CA GLU A 110 -24.91 -24.36 -1.67
C GLU A 110 -26.38 -24.37 -2.14
N PRO A 111 -26.73 -25.25 -3.11
CA PRO A 111 -27.98 -25.17 -3.86
C PRO A 111 -29.13 -25.84 -3.11
N THR A 112 -30.15 -25.08 -2.75
CA THR A 112 -31.45 -25.64 -2.37
C THR A 112 -32.35 -25.72 -3.59
N ALA A 113 -32.42 -26.92 -4.16
CA ALA A 113 -33.46 -27.32 -5.08
C ALA A 113 -34.80 -27.43 -4.34
N ASP A 114 -35.81 -26.65 -4.76
CA ASP A 114 -37.21 -27.03 -4.59
C ASP A 114 -38.03 -26.47 -5.76
N GLY A 115 -38.68 -27.37 -6.47
CA GLY A 115 -39.52 -27.04 -7.61
C GLY A 115 -40.91 -26.66 -7.17
N THR A 116 -41.53 -25.70 -7.87
CA THR A 116 -42.98 -25.72 -8.06
C THR A 116 -43.30 -25.12 -9.43
N GLU A 117 -44.01 -25.93 -10.21
CA GLU A 117 -44.55 -25.67 -11.53
C GLU A 117 -45.56 -24.51 -11.57
N GLY A 118 -45.76 -23.94 -12.77
CA GLY A 118 -47.11 -23.60 -13.23
C GLY A 118 -47.33 -22.21 -13.82
N ALA A 119 -47.54 -22.19 -15.15
CA ALA A 119 -48.44 -21.31 -15.92
C ALA A 119 -48.10 -19.78 -15.96
N ALA A 120 -48.18 -19.02 -17.04
CA ALA A 120 -48.99 -19.02 -18.25
C ALA A 120 -48.31 -18.04 -19.26
N VAL A 121 -47.95 -18.49 -20.47
CA VAL A 121 -48.54 -18.13 -21.78
C VAL A 121 -48.81 -16.63 -22.07
N SER A 122 -48.13 -16.14 -23.13
CA SER A 122 -48.52 -15.11 -24.14
C SER A 122 -48.94 -13.71 -23.66
N SER A 123 -48.66 -12.61 -24.35
CA SER A 123 -48.56 -12.34 -25.80
C SER A 123 -47.85 -11.01 -26.04
#